data_AF-B4GPS1-F1
#
_entry.id   AF-B4GPS1-F1
#
_cell.length_a   1.000
_cell.length_b   1.000
_cell.length_c   1.000
_cell.angle_alpha   90.00
_cell.angle_beta   90.00
_cell.angle_gamma   90.00
#
_symmetry.space_group_name_H-M   'P 1'
#
loop_
_entity.id
_entity.type
_entity.pdbx_description
1 polymer ?
#
loop_
_entity_poly.entity_id
_entity_poly.type
_entity_poly.pdbx_seq_one_letter_code
_entity_poly.pdbx_strand_id
1 'polypeptide(L)' 'MKYFALISILVLVLASMCLAPAAASFCPCDLKTVKTEVCGSNGVTYKNRCEFECTQRDYKKLGRNLNIRKEGPC' A
#
# COMPACT_ATOMS: atom_id res chain seq x y z
N MET A 1 -39.36 -20.46 9.53
CA MET A 1 -39.37 -18.99 9.38
C MET A 1 -38.11 -18.32 9.94
N LYS A 2 -37.72 -18.53 11.21
CA LYS A 2 -36.50 -17.93 11.80
C LYS A 2 -35.18 -18.32 11.11
N TYR A 3 -35.02 -19.59 10.70
CA TYR A 3 -33.81 -20.06 10.02
C TYR A 3 -33.61 -19.44 8.63
N PHE A 4 -34.68 -19.21 7.88
CA PHE A 4 -34.59 -18.53 6.58
C PHE A 4 -34.11 -17.08 6.71
N ALA A 5 -34.53 -16.39 7.77
CA ALA A 5 -34.03 -15.05 8.09
C ALA A 5 -32.55 -15.04 8.52
N LEU A 6 -32.10 -16.07 9.25
CA LEU A 6 -30.68 -16.20 9.62
C LEU A 6 -29.80 -16.51 8.41
N ILE A 7 -30.27 -17.37 7.51
CA ILE A 7 -29.56 -17.73 6.27
C ILE A 7 -29.47 -16.51 5.35
N SER A 8 -30.53 -15.72 5.20
CA SER A 8 -30.49 -14.51 4.36
C SER A 8 -29.54 -13.45 4.92
N ILE A 9 -29.50 -13.25 6.24
CA ILE A 9 -28.56 -12.33 6.89
C ILE A 9 -27.12 -12.80 6.67
N LEU A 10 -26.85 -14.11 6.82
CA LEU A 10 -25.52 -14.66 6.60
C LEU A 10 -25.04 -14.47 5.15
N VAL A 11 -25.92 -14.69 4.17
CA VAL A 11 -25.62 -14.48 2.75
C VAL A 11 -25.33 -13.01 2.44
N LEU A 12 -26.08 -12.08 3.03
CA LEU A 12 -25.86 -10.64 2.87
C LEU A 12 -24.51 -10.20 3.46
N VAL A 13 -24.14 -10.73 4.63
CA VAL A 13 -22.85 -10.46 5.27
C VAL A 13 -21.69 -11.00 4.42
N LEU A 14 -21.78 -12.24 3.93
CA LEU A 14 -20.74 -12.84 3.08
C LEU A 14 -20.58 -12.08 1.74
N ALA A 15 -21.66 -11.58 1.15
CA ALA A 15 -21.60 -10.79 -0.09
C ALA A 15 -20.88 -9.44 0.10
N SER A 16 -20.99 -8.82 1.28
CA SER A 16 -20.35 -7.54 1.58
C SER A 16 -18.82 -7.61 1.70
N MET A 17 -18.26 -8.76 2.07
CA MET A 17 -16.80 -8.95 2.21
C MET A 17 -16.05 -9.03 0.88
N CYS A 18 -16.74 -9.26 -0.24
CA CYS A 18 -16.12 -9.42 -1.55
C CYS A 18 -15.85 -8.11 -2.30
N LEU A 19 -16.32 -6.97 -1.78
CA LEU A 19 -16.30 -5.68 -2.49
C LEU A 19 -15.12 -4.77 -2.12
N ALA A 20 -14.10 -5.26 -1.42
CA ALA A 20 -12.89 -4.47 -1.23
C ALA A 20 -12.09 -4.46 -2.54
N PRO A 21 -12.01 -3.32 -3.25
CA PRO A 21 -11.09 -3.23 -4.37
C PRO A 21 -9.67 -3.34 -3.82
N ALA A 22 -8.96 -4.41 -4.17
CA ALA A 22 -7.52 -4.47 -4.02
C ALA A 22 -6.93 -3.43 -4.98
N ALA A 23 -6.87 -2.17 -4.54
CA ALA A 23 -6.25 -1.09 -5.29
C ALA A 23 -4.74 -1.31 -5.29
N ALA A 24 -4.27 -2.21 -6.15
CA ALA A 24 -2.86 -2.36 -6.43
C ALA A 24 -2.34 -1.01 -6.94
N SER A 25 -1.41 -0.41 -6.19
CA SER A 25 -0.78 0.85 -6.55
C SER A 25 0.19 0.60 -7.70
N PHE A 26 -0.24 0.85 -8.95
CA PHE A 26 0.68 0.85 -10.08
C PHE A 26 1.65 2.03 -9.93
N CYS A 27 2.94 1.73 -9.82
CA CYS A 27 3.99 2.74 -9.73
C CYS A 27 5.16 2.38 -10.66
N PRO A 28 5.17 2.93 -11.89
CA PRO A 28 6.23 2.65 -12.83
C PRO A 28 7.50 3.40 -12.41
N CYS A 29 8.59 2.65 -12.21
CA CYS A 29 9.93 3.20 -12.02
C CYS A 29 10.83 2.65 -13.13
N ASP A 30 11.45 3.54 -13.89
CA ASP A 30 12.46 3.15 -14.87
C ASP A 30 13.68 2.58 -14.15
N LEU A 31 13.95 1.28 -14.35
CA LEU A 31 15.10 0.57 -13.77
C LEU A 31 16.46 1.13 -14.23
N LYS A 32 16.47 1.99 -15.26
CA LYS A 32 17.66 2.70 -15.74
C LYS A 32 17.98 3.96 -14.93
N THR A 33 17.07 4.43 -14.07
CA THR A 33 17.35 5.55 -13.18
C THR A 33 18.47 5.19 -12.22
N VAL A 34 19.42 6.11 -12.04
CA VAL A 34 20.61 5.95 -11.22
C VAL A 34 20.23 5.35 -9.86
N LYS A 35 20.97 4.32 -9.42
CA LYS A 35 20.83 3.67 -8.11
C LYS A 35 21.29 4.59 -6.98
N THR A 36 20.59 5.68 -6.76
CA THR A 36 20.79 6.54 -5.59
C THR A 36 19.91 6.02 -4.47
N GLU A 37 20.45 5.08 -3.70
CA GLU A 37 19.75 4.53 -2.55
C GLU A 37 19.36 5.63 -1.56
N VAL A 38 18.22 5.46 -0.89
CA VAL A 38 17.74 6.39 0.14
C VAL A 38 17.21 5.63 1.34
N CYS A 39 17.44 6.18 2.53
CA CYS A 39 16.88 5.66 3.77
C CYS A 39 15.57 6.37 4.09
N GLY A 40 14.48 5.64 4.20
CA GLY A 40 13.20 6.16 4.67
C GLY A 40 13.16 6.40 6.18
N SER A 41 12.24 7.25 6.64
CA SER A 41 11.96 7.48 8.05
C SER A 41 11.43 6.25 8.78
N ASN A 42 10.99 5.23 8.02
CA ASN A 42 10.62 3.91 8.49
C ASN A 42 11.82 2.95 8.65
N GLY A 43 13.06 3.39 8.38
CA GLY A 43 14.25 2.55 8.48
C GLY A 43 14.44 1.58 7.31
N VAL A 44 13.69 1.74 6.22
CA VAL A 44 13.84 0.92 5.01
C VAL A 44 14.74 1.63 4.00
N THR A 45 15.70 0.90 3.45
CA THR A 45 16.51 1.34 2.30
C THR A 45 15.75 1.08 1.01
N TYR A 46 15.61 2.11 0.18
CA TYR A 46 15.01 2.04 -1.15
C TYR A 46 16.10 2.12 -2.22
N LYS A 47 16.00 1.32 -3.29
CA LYS A 47 17.05 1.21 -4.32
C LYS A 47 17.27 2.50 -5.10
N ASN A 48 16.23 3.32 -5.17
CA ASN A 48 16.26 4.65 -5.73
C ASN A 48 15.14 5.50 -5.14
N ARG A 49 15.18 6.80 -5.45
CA ARG A 49 14.15 7.77 -5.07
C ARG A 49 12.76 7.43 -5.61
N CYS A 50 12.65 6.85 -6.82
CA CYS A 50 11.34 6.51 -7.39
C CYS A 50 10.63 5.45 -6.55
N GLU A 51 11.33 4.39 -6.15
CA GLU A 51 10.79 3.31 -5.29
C GLU A 51 10.36 3.85 -3.91
N PHE A 52 11.14 4.79 -3.35
CA PHE A 52 10.76 5.51 -2.14
C PHE A 52 9.45 6.29 -2.34
N GLU A 53 9.34 7.05 -3.43
CA GLU A 53 8.15 7.87 -3.72
C GLU A 53 6.91 7.03 -3.99
N CYS A 54 7.04 5.86 -4.61
CA CYS A 54 5.96 4.89 -4.75
C CYS A 54 5.40 4.50 -3.38
N THR A 55 6.28 4.09 -2.48
CA THR A 55 5.89 3.70 -1.13
C THR A 55 5.34 4.90 -0.35
N GLN A 56 5.89 6.10 -0.56
CA GLN A 56 5.39 7.32 0.05
C GLN A 56 3.95 7.62 -0.36
N ARG A 57 3.57 7.41 -1.63
CA ARG A 57 2.16 7.60 -2.07
C ARG A 57 1.22 6.64 -1.36
N ASP A 58 1.65 5.40 -1.13
CA ASP A 58 0.82 4.43 -0.41
C ASP A 58 0.70 4.77 1.08
N TYR A 59 1.75 5.30 1.70
CA TYR A 59 1.67 5.87 3.04
C TYR A 59 0.67 7.03 3.10
N LYS A 60 0.71 7.95 2.11
CA LYS A 60 -0.21 9.09 2.03
C LYS A 60 -1.68 8.65 1.91
N LYS A 61 -1.98 7.60 1.12
CA LYS A 61 -3.34 7.03 1.02
C LYS A 61 -3.85 6.49 2.36
N LEU A 62 -2.93 6.03 3.22
CA LEU A 62 -3.24 5.54 4.57
C LEU A 62 -3.22 6.66 5.63
N GLY A 63 -3.07 7.93 5.24
CA GLY A 63 -2.95 9.05 6.18
C GLY A 63 -1.65 9.06 6.97
N ARG A 64 -0.61 8.38 6.48
CA ARG A 64 0.72 8.30 7.09
C ARG A 64 1.74 9.12 6.30
N ASN A 65 2.78 9.58 6.99
CA ASN A 65 3.90 10.28 6.36
C ASN A 65 5.14 9.38 6.32
N LEU A 66 5.79 9.35 5.16
CA LEU A 66 7.08 8.70 4.95
C LEU A 66 8.03 9.73 4.35
N ASN A 67 9.10 10.06 5.07
CA ASN A 67 10.08 11.06 4.66
C ASN A 67 11.43 10.38 4.42
N ILE A 68 12.32 11.02 3.67
CA ILE A 68 13.70 10.57 3.56
C ILE A 68 14.41 10.96 4.86
N ARG A 69 15.04 10.00 5.52
CA ARG A 69 15.85 10.19 6.72
C ARG A 69 17.27 10.61 6.37
N LYS A 70 17.89 9.93 5.41
CA LYS A 70 19.22 10.26 4.86
C LYS A 70 19.35 9.76 3.42
N GLU A 71 20.26 10.37 2.67
CA GLU A 71 20.74 9.80 1.41
C GLU A 71 21.63 8.58 1.68
N GLY A 72 21.65 7.62 0.76
CA GLY A 72 22.28 6.32 0.95
C GLY A 72 21.43 5.35 1.78
N PRO A 73 21.96 4.15 2.06
CA PRO A 73 21.26 3.13 2.83
C PRO A 73 21.03 3.56 4.27
N CYS A 74 19.96 3.04 4.90
CA CYS A 74 19.84 3.01 6.36
C CYS A 74 21.04 2.23 6.92
#